data_AF-A0A4V1N570-F1
#
_entry.id   AF-A0A4V1N570-F1
#
_cell.length_a   1.000
_cell.length_b   1.000
_cell.length_c   1.000
_cell.angle_alpha   90.00
_cell.angle_beta   90.00
_cell.angle_gamma   90.00
#
_symmetry.space_group_name_H-M   'P 1'
#
loop_
_entity.id
_entity.type
_entity.pdbx_description
1 polymer ?
#
loop_
_entity_poly.entity_id
_entity_poly.type
_entity_poly.pdbx_seq_one_letter_code
_entity_poly.pdbx_strand_id
1 'polypeptide(L)'
;MNKKYQSFEDKVFAVVVILLLIKVIYILLSIGDVTSVQFMNSFFGTLFFGILILVLLRGFTGNFDDFFSGNGDGYDSSVYIRESVFDKIAQKYRDLAEKNIHEGNYQKAAYIYLKLLKDPYTAASTLYDGGHYLEAAAINLNYLKNEERAGECFEKGKSYSEALKLYKKLELHEKTGDVYLLMNNRKDALIYFEKAITSHVSLKQYIKASLIYQFKIESFSKTQEMLMNGWDENADAQNCLQHYFDNIVKPETLLTEIQSVYENKTTERNLESFLQIIKLQYKKDEALQQKVKTISYEIIAKLIDQKPEICSELAFFNQDNVSITKDILKFKLNKKRK
;
A
#
# COMPACT_ATOMS: atom_id res chain seq x y z
N MET A 1 16.54 -41.91 36.18
CA MET A 1 15.12 -41.62 35.83
C MET A 1 15.06 -40.28 35.11
N ASN A 2 15.20 -40.27 33.77
CA ASN A 2 15.05 -39.05 32.97
C ASN A 2 13.57 -38.82 32.67
N LYS A 3 12.99 -37.78 33.25
CA LYS A 3 11.68 -37.27 32.83
C LYS A 3 11.85 -36.62 31.45
N LYS A 4 11.44 -37.32 30.38
CA LYS A 4 11.21 -36.71 29.07
C LYS A 4 10.16 -35.60 29.26
N TYR A 5 10.54 -34.35 29.05
CA TYR A 5 9.58 -33.26 28.98
C TYR A 5 8.77 -33.44 27.70
N GLN A 6 7.48 -33.74 27.83
CA GLN A 6 6.53 -33.76 26.73
C GLN A 6 6.39 -32.35 26.14
N SER A 7 6.39 -32.28 24.80
CA SER A 7 6.19 -31.06 24.05
C SER A 7 4.82 -30.44 24.43
N PHE A 8 4.71 -29.12 24.35
CA PHE A 8 3.44 -28.42 24.50
C PHE A 8 2.37 -29.00 23.56
N GLU A 9 2.79 -29.44 22.37
CA GLU A 9 1.93 -30.05 21.34
C GLU A 9 1.38 -31.41 21.77
N ASP A 10 2.19 -32.24 22.43
CA ASP A 10 1.75 -33.54 22.97
C ASP A 10 0.67 -33.35 24.05
N LYS A 11 0.80 -32.30 24.86
CA LYS A 11 -0.17 -31.96 25.90
C LYS A 11 -1.48 -31.47 25.30
N VAL A 12 -1.42 -30.62 24.28
CA VAL A 12 -2.61 -30.13 23.57
C VAL A 12 -3.33 -31.27 22.85
N PHE A 13 -2.58 -32.15 22.18
CA PHE A 13 -3.14 -33.34 21.52
C PHE A 13 -3.82 -34.29 22.51
N ALA A 14 -3.16 -34.59 23.63
CA ALA A 14 -3.73 -35.44 24.69
C ALA A 14 -5.04 -34.84 25.24
N VAL A 15 -5.09 -33.53 25.47
CA VAL A 15 -6.30 -32.84 25.96
C VAL A 15 -7.44 -32.92 24.95
N VAL A 16 -7.17 -32.71 23.66
CA VAL A 16 -8.20 -32.79 22.60
C VAL A 16 -8.76 -34.21 22.47
N VAL A 17 -7.90 -35.23 22.52
CA VAL A 17 -8.33 -36.64 22.48
C VAL A 17 -9.17 -37.01 23.71
N ILE A 18 -8.76 -36.56 24.91
CA ILE A 18 -9.53 -36.78 26.14
C ILE A 18 -10.93 -36.13 26.04
N LEU A 19 -11.02 -34.90 25.53
CA LEU A 19 -12.30 -34.21 25.37
C LEU A 19 -13.22 -34.91 24.35
N LEU A 20 -12.67 -35.45 23.26
CA LEU A 20 -13.43 -36.24 22.29
C LEU A 20 -13.95 -37.54 22.91
N LEU A 21 -13.12 -38.25 23.69
CA LEU A 21 -13.54 -39.47 24.39
C LEU A 21 -14.65 -39.21 25.40
N ILE A 22 -14.54 -38.14 26.19
CA ILE A 22 -15.60 -37.74 27.14
C ILE A 22 -16.91 -37.47 26.39
N LYS A 23 -16.84 -36.79 25.24
CA LYS A 23 -18.03 -36.48 24.44
C LYS A 23 -18.66 -37.72 23.81
N VAL A 24 -17.86 -38.70 23.37
CA VAL A 24 -18.36 -39.99 22.86
C VAL A 24 -19.03 -40.79 23.98
N ILE A 25 -18.44 -40.82 25.18
CA ILE A 25 -19.05 -41.48 26.35
C ILE A 25 -20.39 -40.83 26.72
N TYR A 26 -20.47 -39.49 26.70
CA TYR A 26 -21.71 -38.77 26.94
C TYR A 26 -22.82 -39.14 25.94
N ILE A 27 -22.47 -39.23 24.65
CA ILE A 27 -23.42 -39.65 23.60
C ILE A 27 -23.88 -41.09 23.82
N LEU A 28 -22.99 -42.01 24.20
CA LEU A 28 -23.33 -43.40 24.51
C LEU A 28 -24.25 -43.54 25.73
N LEU A 29 -24.10 -42.68 26.74
CA LEU A 29 -24.98 -42.67 27.91
C LEU A 29 -26.37 -42.11 27.59
N SER A 30 -26.51 -41.28 26.56
CA SER A 30 -27.78 -40.67 26.14
C SER A 30 -28.69 -41.57 25.29
N ILE A 31 -28.33 -42.83 25.03
CA ILE A 31 -29.06 -43.77 24.15
C ILE A 31 -30.53 -43.97 24.60
N GLY A 32 -30.85 -43.78 25.88
CA GLY A 32 -32.22 -43.93 26.41
C GLY A 32 -33.15 -42.74 26.18
N ASP A 33 -32.61 -41.55 25.89
CA ASP A 33 -33.36 -40.28 25.94
C ASP A 33 -33.55 -39.60 24.57
N VAL A 34 -32.91 -40.11 23.51
CA VAL A 34 -32.92 -39.51 22.17
C VAL A 34 -33.37 -40.51 21.10
N THR A 35 -34.03 -39.99 20.06
CA THR A 35 -34.46 -40.81 18.92
C THR A 35 -33.26 -41.37 18.15
N SER A 36 -33.41 -42.56 17.55
CA SER A 36 -32.33 -43.25 16.84
C SER A 36 -31.67 -42.40 15.76
N VAL A 37 -32.42 -41.54 15.07
CA VAL A 37 -31.90 -40.64 14.02
C VAL A 37 -31.06 -39.50 14.61
N GLN A 38 -31.48 -38.91 15.73
CA GLN A 38 -30.72 -37.84 16.41
C GLN A 38 -29.43 -38.36 17.03
N PHE A 39 -29.47 -39.58 17.58
CA PHE A 39 -28.28 -40.27 18.06
C PHE A 39 -27.27 -40.50 16.93
N MET A 40 -27.73 -41.03 15.78
CA MET A 40 -26.85 -41.29 14.64
C MET A 40 -26.21 -39.99 14.12
N ASN A 41 -26.98 -38.92 13.93
CA ASN A 41 -26.43 -37.63 13.48
C ASN A 41 -25.41 -37.04 14.47
N SER A 42 -25.67 -37.17 15.77
CA SER A 42 -24.76 -36.64 16.81
C SER A 42 -23.49 -37.47 16.92
N PHE A 43 -23.59 -38.80 16.81
CA PHE A 43 -22.47 -39.72 16.83
C PHE A 43 -21.56 -39.52 15.61
N PHE A 44 -22.12 -39.60 14.40
CA PHE A 44 -21.37 -39.40 13.17
C PHE A 44 -20.85 -37.97 13.01
N GLY A 45 -21.60 -36.96 13.44
CA GLY A 45 -21.14 -35.58 13.46
C GLY A 45 -19.91 -35.41 14.35
N THR A 46 -19.94 -35.96 15.56
CA THR A 46 -18.80 -35.86 16.50
C THR A 46 -17.58 -36.64 15.98
N LEU A 47 -17.79 -37.78 15.32
CA LEU A 47 -16.73 -38.58 14.72
C LEU A 47 -16.11 -37.88 13.50
N PHE A 48 -16.95 -37.28 12.64
CA PHE A 48 -16.51 -36.53 11.48
C PHE A 48 -15.74 -35.26 11.87
N PHE A 49 -16.27 -34.45 12.78
CA PHE A 49 -15.57 -33.26 13.27
C PHE A 49 -14.32 -33.62 14.07
N GLY A 50 -14.34 -34.72 14.84
CA GLY A 50 -13.17 -35.24 15.54
C GLY A 50 -12.07 -35.66 14.57
N ILE A 51 -12.41 -36.38 13.50
CA ILE A 51 -11.47 -36.74 12.42
C ILE A 51 -10.98 -35.49 11.69
N LEU A 52 -11.85 -34.52 11.38
CA LEU A 52 -11.46 -33.28 10.72
C LEU A 52 -10.48 -32.47 11.57
N ILE A 53 -10.74 -32.33 12.88
CA ILE A 53 -9.84 -31.64 13.81
C ILE A 53 -8.53 -32.42 13.96
N LEU A 54 -8.57 -33.75 14.04
CA LEU A 54 -7.37 -34.59 14.08
C LEU A 54 -6.55 -34.48 12.78
N VAL A 55 -7.20 -34.41 11.62
CA VAL A 55 -6.56 -34.23 10.31
C VAL A 55 -6.05 -32.79 10.13
N LEU A 56 -6.69 -31.78 10.71
CA LEU A 56 -6.18 -30.41 10.69
C LEU A 56 -5.01 -30.23 11.65
N LEU A 57 -5.06 -30.82 12.85
CA LEU A 57 -3.93 -30.83 13.78
C LEU A 57 -2.76 -31.62 13.20
N ARG A 58 -3.02 -32.80 12.62
CA ARG A 58 -2.02 -33.65 11.97
C ARG A 58 -1.66 -33.20 10.55
N GLY A 59 -2.41 -32.31 9.92
CA GLY A 59 -2.07 -31.66 8.66
C GLY A 59 -1.24 -30.40 8.87
N PHE A 60 -1.37 -29.80 10.06
CA PHE A 60 -0.55 -28.69 10.53
C PHE A 60 0.82 -29.16 11.06
N THR A 61 0.93 -30.40 11.56
CA THR A 61 2.20 -30.98 12.08
C THR A 61 2.70 -32.22 11.34
N GLY A 62 1.81 -33.08 10.85
CA GLY A 62 2.11 -34.44 10.38
C GLY A 62 2.44 -34.62 8.90
N ASN A 63 2.79 -33.56 8.17
CA ASN A 63 3.53 -33.70 6.90
C ASN A 63 4.98 -33.16 6.99
N PHE A 64 5.45 -32.84 8.20
CA PHE A 64 6.80 -32.32 8.40
C PHE A 64 7.67 -33.23 9.28
N ASP A 65 7.10 -33.97 10.22
CA ASP A 65 7.89 -34.65 11.27
C ASP A 65 8.45 -36.04 10.89
N ASP A 66 7.86 -36.76 9.92
CA ASP A 66 8.32 -38.10 9.51
C ASP A 66 9.67 -38.10 8.74
N PHE A 67 10.30 -36.94 8.57
CA PHE A 67 11.64 -36.80 7.97
C PHE A 67 12.77 -36.53 9.00
N PHE A 68 12.45 -36.39 10.30
CA PHE A 68 13.37 -35.88 11.33
C PHE A 68 13.75 -36.91 12.42
N SER A 69 14.20 -38.11 12.03
CA SER A 69 14.94 -38.97 12.96
C SER A 69 16.40 -39.12 12.50
N GLY A 70 17.30 -38.43 13.20
CA GLY A 70 18.74 -38.53 13.02
C GLY A 70 19.44 -38.13 14.32
N ASN A 71 20.13 -39.09 14.91
CA ASN A 71 20.85 -39.01 16.19
C ASN A 71 21.76 -37.77 16.28
N GLY A 72 21.67 -37.06 17.40
CA GLY A 72 22.65 -36.03 17.78
C GLY A 72 23.64 -36.60 18.79
N ASP A 73 24.83 -36.98 18.32
CA ASP A 73 26.02 -37.10 19.15
C ASP A 73 26.84 -35.81 19.03
N GLY A 74 27.25 -35.27 20.18
CA GLY A 74 27.98 -34.02 20.26
C GLY A 74 29.43 -34.13 19.79
N TYR A 75 30.03 -33.01 19.41
CA TYR A 75 31.40 -32.67 19.78
C TYR A 75 31.71 -31.19 19.55
N ASP A 76 32.46 -30.63 20.48
CA ASP A 76 33.00 -29.29 20.54
C ASP A 76 34.25 -29.15 19.63
N SER A 77 34.65 -27.90 19.32
CA SER A 77 35.90 -27.45 18.67
C SER A 77 35.91 -27.18 17.15
N SER A 78 36.60 -26.08 16.76
CA SER A 78 36.92 -25.56 15.40
C SER A 78 36.10 -24.39 14.82
N VAL A 79 36.21 -23.19 15.39
CA VAL A 79 35.51 -21.97 14.88
C VAL A 79 35.99 -21.51 13.49
N TYR A 80 37.21 -21.81 13.06
CA TYR A 80 37.75 -21.29 11.79
C TYR A 80 37.64 -22.21 10.55
N ILE A 81 37.46 -23.54 10.71
CA ILE A 81 37.24 -24.46 9.57
C ILE A 81 35.75 -24.51 9.21
N ARG A 82 34.88 -24.28 10.20
CA ARG A 82 33.42 -24.32 10.07
C ARG A 82 32.87 -23.31 9.08
N GLU A 83 33.34 -22.06 9.09
CA GLU A 83 32.79 -20.99 8.25
C GLU A 83 32.87 -21.33 6.75
N SER A 84 34.05 -21.78 6.28
CA SER A 84 34.23 -22.19 4.87
C SER A 84 33.42 -23.42 4.43
N VAL A 85 33.06 -24.30 5.37
CA VAL A 85 32.26 -25.50 5.10
C VAL A 85 30.77 -25.15 5.12
N PHE A 86 30.34 -24.31 6.06
CA PHE A 86 28.98 -23.78 6.10
C PHE A 86 28.66 -22.98 4.85
N ASP A 87 29.59 -22.15 4.37
CA ASP A 87 29.40 -21.39 3.13
C ASP A 87 29.23 -22.29 1.91
N LYS A 88 30.04 -23.34 1.80
CA LYS A 88 29.92 -24.34 0.71
C LYS A 88 28.60 -25.11 0.79
N ILE A 89 28.13 -25.45 1.99
CA ILE A 89 26.84 -26.14 2.19
C ILE A 89 25.68 -25.20 1.86
N ALA A 90 25.72 -23.96 2.34
CA ALA A 90 24.74 -22.94 2.03
C ALA A 90 24.66 -22.68 0.52
N GLN A 91 25.81 -22.64 -0.17
CA GLN A 91 25.83 -22.49 -1.62
C GLN A 91 25.16 -23.66 -2.32
N LYS A 92 25.45 -24.92 -1.94
CA LYS A 92 24.77 -26.09 -2.51
C LYS A 92 23.25 -26.04 -2.32
N TYR A 93 22.77 -25.56 -1.17
CA TYR A 93 21.34 -25.38 -0.96
C TYR A 93 20.74 -24.25 -1.79
N ARG A 94 21.47 -23.14 -2.00
CA ARG A 94 21.05 -22.07 -2.92
C ARG A 94 20.94 -22.60 -4.35
N ASP A 95 21.98 -23.27 -4.85
CA ASP A 95 21.97 -23.85 -6.20
C ASP A 95 20.81 -24.85 -6.37
N LEU A 96 20.52 -25.66 -5.35
CA LEU A 96 19.38 -26.57 -5.34
C LEU A 96 18.03 -25.83 -5.36
N ALA A 97 17.90 -24.75 -4.58
CA ALA A 97 16.69 -23.93 -4.55
C ALA A 97 16.47 -23.23 -5.90
N GLU A 98 17.51 -22.65 -6.50
CA GLU A 98 17.47 -22.03 -7.83
C GLU A 98 17.08 -23.04 -8.91
N LYS A 99 17.63 -24.26 -8.87
CA LYS A 99 17.21 -25.34 -9.75
C LYS A 99 15.71 -25.64 -9.62
N ASN A 100 15.19 -25.70 -8.40
CA ASN A 100 13.75 -25.91 -8.17
C ASN A 100 12.91 -24.74 -8.72
N ILE A 101 13.39 -23.49 -8.62
CA ILE A 101 12.74 -22.32 -9.22
C ILE A 101 12.67 -22.47 -10.75
N HIS A 102 13.78 -22.84 -11.39
CA HIS A 102 13.82 -23.06 -12.84
C HIS A 102 12.89 -24.17 -13.31
N GLU A 103 12.68 -25.19 -12.48
CA GLU A 103 11.73 -26.29 -12.73
C GLU A 103 10.27 -25.92 -12.38
N GLY A 104 10.00 -24.68 -11.91
CA GLY A 104 8.67 -24.22 -11.49
C GLY A 104 8.23 -24.72 -10.11
N ASN A 105 9.11 -25.39 -9.37
CA ASN A 105 8.85 -25.95 -8.04
C ASN A 105 9.09 -24.91 -6.92
N TYR A 106 8.37 -23.78 -6.97
CA TYR A 106 8.57 -22.64 -6.05
C TYR A 106 8.38 -23.00 -4.57
N GLN A 107 7.42 -23.86 -4.22
CA GLN A 107 7.21 -24.30 -2.84
C GLN A 107 8.42 -25.08 -2.27
N LYS A 108 9.05 -25.92 -3.10
CA LYS A 108 10.26 -26.67 -2.69
C LYS A 108 11.45 -25.74 -2.53
N ALA A 109 11.63 -24.80 -3.44
CA ALA A 109 12.68 -23.78 -3.33
C ALA A 109 12.51 -22.93 -2.05
N ALA A 110 11.28 -22.47 -1.78
CA ALA A 110 10.98 -21.71 -0.58
C ALA A 110 11.19 -22.51 0.71
N TYR A 111 10.88 -23.81 0.71
CA TYR A 111 11.20 -24.70 1.83
C TYR A 111 12.71 -24.70 2.12
N ILE A 112 13.54 -24.84 1.08
CA ILE A 112 15.00 -24.86 1.21
C ILE A 112 15.47 -23.52 1.81
N TYR A 113 14.99 -22.40 1.28
CA TYR A 113 15.30 -21.08 1.82
C TYR A 113 14.90 -20.94 3.29
N LEU A 114 13.66 -21.32 3.64
CA LEU A 114 13.13 -21.13 4.99
C LEU A 114 13.78 -22.06 6.03
N LYS A 115 13.89 -23.35 5.72
CA LYS A 115 14.26 -24.37 6.69
C LYS A 115 15.75 -24.67 6.71
N LEU A 116 16.39 -24.74 5.55
CA LEU A 116 17.80 -25.12 5.42
C LEU A 116 18.72 -23.90 5.48
N LEU A 117 18.35 -22.82 4.78
CA LEU A 117 19.13 -21.58 4.74
C LEU A 117 18.73 -20.56 5.82
N LYS A 118 17.62 -20.79 6.53
CA LYS A 118 17.07 -19.87 7.54
C LYS A 118 16.83 -18.46 7.01
N ASP A 119 16.47 -18.36 5.73
CA ASP A 119 16.17 -17.12 5.03
C ASP A 119 14.66 -17.01 4.75
N PRO A 120 13.88 -16.50 5.72
CA PRO A 120 12.43 -16.33 5.56
C PRO A 120 12.08 -15.25 4.52
N TYR A 121 12.97 -14.29 4.24
CA TYR A 121 12.72 -13.24 3.26
C TYR A 121 12.72 -13.82 1.85
N THR A 122 13.79 -14.52 1.48
CA THR A 122 13.92 -15.14 0.15
C THR A 122 12.90 -16.25 -0.03
N ALA A 123 12.57 -17.00 1.02
CA ALA A 123 11.49 -17.98 0.97
C ALA A 123 10.12 -17.33 0.64
N ALA A 124 9.76 -16.24 1.33
CA ALA A 124 8.52 -15.54 1.07
C ALA A 124 8.47 -14.93 -0.34
N SER A 125 9.58 -14.35 -0.81
CA SER A 125 9.69 -13.83 -2.19
C SER A 125 9.52 -14.94 -3.21
N THR A 126 10.21 -16.07 -3.02
CA THR A 126 10.13 -17.22 -3.94
C THR A 126 8.70 -17.74 -4.07
N LEU A 127 7.94 -17.83 -2.96
CA LEU A 127 6.53 -18.19 -2.99
C LEU A 127 5.68 -17.15 -3.70
N TYR A 128 5.92 -15.87 -3.42
CA TYR A 128 5.21 -14.77 -4.03
C TYR A 128 5.39 -14.76 -5.57
N ASP A 129 6.62 -14.94 -6.04
CA ASP A 129 6.96 -14.99 -7.47
C ASP A 129 6.34 -16.23 -8.15
N GLY A 130 6.23 -17.34 -7.43
CA GLY A 130 5.52 -18.54 -7.85
C GLY A 130 3.98 -18.43 -7.80
N GLY A 131 3.42 -17.29 -7.39
CA GLY A 131 1.97 -17.09 -7.26
C GLY A 131 1.35 -17.73 -6.00
N HIS A 132 2.16 -18.25 -5.09
CA HIS A 132 1.74 -18.87 -3.83
C HIS A 132 1.54 -17.82 -2.72
N TYR A 133 0.64 -16.86 -2.97
CA TYR A 133 0.51 -15.67 -2.14
C TYR A 133 0.08 -15.95 -0.69
N LEU A 134 -0.81 -16.91 -0.45
CA LEU A 134 -1.28 -17.21 0.93
C LEU A 134 -0.16 -17.81 1.79
N GLU A 135 0.70 -18.63 1.20
CA GLU A 135 1.85 -19.23 1.87
C GLU A 135 2.93 -18.18 2.13
N ALA A 136 3.17 -17.29 1.16
CA ALA A 136 4.02 -16.11 1.35
C ALA A 136 3.49 -15.19 2.47
N ALA A 137 2.17 -15.00 2.57
CA ALA A 137 1.54 -14.22 3.63
C ALA A 137 1.80 -14.83 5.02
N ALA A 138 1.68 -16.16 5.14
CA ALA A 138 1.96 -16.86 6.39
C ALA A 138 3.43 -16.73 6.83
N ILE A 139 4.38 -16.75 5.88
CA ILE A 139 5.79 -16.51 6.20
C ILE A 139 5.99 -15.06 6.69
N ASN A 140 5.43 -14.09 5.97
CA ASN A 140 5.53 -12.67 6.35
C ASN A 140 4.96 -12.39 7.74
N LEU A 141 3.83 -13.01 8.08
CA LEU A 141 3.18 -12.82 9.39
C LEU A 141 3.90 -13.55 10.52
N ASN A 142 4.28 -14.82 10.31
CA ASN A 142 4.78 -15.66 11.38
C ASN A 142 6.28 -15.51 11.63
N TYR A 143 7.08 -15.33 10.58
CA TYR A 143 8.54 -15.28 10.67
C TYR A 143 9.08 -13.85 10.57
N LEU A 144 8.63 -13.08 9.56
CA LEU A 144 9.13 -11.72 9.33
C LEU A 144 8.43 -10.66 10.21
N LYS A 145 7.29 -11.01 10.81
CA LYS A 145 6.43 -10.09 11.57
C LYS A 145 6.05 -8.83 10.78
N ASN A 146 6.00 -8.94 9.45
CA ASN A 146 5.64 -7.86 8.55
C ASN A 146 4.16 -7.97 8.17
N GLU A 147 3.31 -7.31 8.96
CA GLU A 147 1.85 -7.34 8.81
C GLU A 147 1.40 -6.65 7.52
N GLU A 148 2.08 -5.58 7.10
CA GLU A 148 1.76 -4.86 5.87
C GLU A 148 1.98 -5.76 4.65
N ARG A 149 3.16 -6.38 4.54
CA ARG A 149 3.49 -7.29 3.44
C ARG A 149 2.62 -8.55 3.46
N ALA A 150 2.27 -9.06 4.64
CA ALA A 150 1.32 -10.16 4.77
C ALA A 150 -0.06 -9.76 4.24
N GLY A 151 -0.55 -8.55 4.55
CA GLY A 151 -1.78 -8.00 4.02
C GLY A 151 -1.81 -7.95 2.49
N GLU A 152 -0.73 -7.46 1.86
CA GLU A 152 -0.60 -7.42 0.40
C GLU A 152 -0.65 -8.82 -0.22
N CYS A 153 0.01 -9.79 0.42
CA CYS A 153 -0.01 -11.18 -0.03
C CYS A 153 -1.42 -11.78 0.10
N PHE A 154 -2.15 -11.50 1.18
CA PHE A 154 -3.55 -11.93 1.31
C PHE A 154 -4.46 -11.28 0.27
N GLU A 155 -4.29 -9.99 -0.02
CA GLU A 155 -5.02 -9.28 -1.07
C GLU A 155 -4.81 -9.95 -2.43
N LYS A 156 -3.55 -10.17 -2.82
CA LYS A 156 -3.21 -10.84 -4.09
C LYS A 156 -3.69 -12.30 -4.15
N GLY A 157 -3.65 -12.99 -3.02
CA GLY A 157 -4.22 -14.32 -2.85
C GLY A 157 -5.75 -14.35 -2.78
N LYS A 158 -6.43 -13.20 -2.96
CA LYS A 158 -7.89 -13.03 -2.88
C LYS A 158 -8.50 -13.42 -1.53
N SER A 159 -7.68 -13.51 -0.48
CA SER A 159 -8.12 -13.70 0.91
C SER A 159 -8.43 -12.33 1.53
N TYR A 160 -9.45 -11.67 0.99
CA TYR A 160 -9.78 -10.30 1.36
C TYR A 160 -10.17 -10.14 2.83
N SER A 161 -10.76 -11.16 3.45
CA SER A 161 -11.09 -11.12 4.88
C SER A 161 -9.86 -10.99 5.77
N GLU A 162 -8.77 -11.71 5.45
CA GLU A 162 -7.51 -11.63 6.20
C GLU A 162 -6.76 -10.33 5.89
N ALA A 163 -6.75 -9.90 4.62
CA ALA A 163 -6.20 -8.59 4.24
C ALA A 163 -6.89 -7.45 4.99
N LEU A 164 -8.23 -7.44 5.04
CA LEU A 164 -8.99 -6.42 5.76
C LEU A 164 -8.69 -6.41 7.27
N LYS A 165 -8.49 -7.56 7.91
CA LYS A 165 -8.11 -7.61 9.33
C LYS A 165 -6.79 -6.88 9.57
N LEU A 166 -5.78 -7.16 8.72
CA LEU A 166 -4.47 -6.53 8.83
C LEU A 166 -4.51 -5.04 8.48
N TYR A 167 -5.13 -4.66 7.36
CA TYR A 167 -5.20 -3.26 6.94
C TYR A 167 -5.98 -2.38 7.91
N LYS A 168 -7.05 -2.90 8.53
CA LYS A 168 -7.77 -2.18 9.59
C LYS A 168 -6.92 -2.03 10.85
N LYS A 169 -6.19 -3.07 11.24
CA LYS A 169 -5.28 -3.04 12.41
C LYS A 169 -4.17 -2.00 12.23
N LEU A 170 -3.64 -1.90 11.01
CA LEU A 170 -2.58 -0.95 10.64
C LEU A 170 -3.11 0.45 10.27
N GLU A 171 -4.43 0.68 10.37
CA GLU A 171 -5.08 1.93 9.99
C GLU A 171 -4.81 2.37 8.53
N LEU A 172 -4.53 1.41 7.64
CA LEU A 172 -4.34 1.65 6.21
C LEU A 172 -5.70 1.84 5.53
N HIS A 173 -6.31 3.00 5.75
CA HIS A 173 -7.69 3.29 5.35
C HIS A 173 -7.89 3.23 3.83
N GLU A 174 -7.01 3.80 3.02
CA GLU A 174 -7.13 3.76 1.56
C GLU A 174 -7.08 2.33 1.03
N LYS A 175 -6.09 1.54 1.48
CA LYS A 175 -5.99 0.11 1.16
C LYS A 175 -7.20 -0.70 1.60
N THR A 176 -7.75 -0.39 2.78
CA THR A 176 -8.97 -1.03 3.26
C THR A 176 -10.14 -0.72 2.32
N GLY A 177 -10.26 0.52 1.85
CA GLY A 177 -11.27 0.92 0.86
C GLY A 177 -11.09 0.20 -0.47
N ASP A 178 -9.85 0.08 -0.96
CA ASP A 178 -9.52 -0.65 -2.19
C ASP A 178 -9.93 -2.13 -2.12
N VAL A 179 -9.64 -2.81 -1.00
CA VAL A 179 -10.06 -4.20 -0.81
C VAL A 179 -11.59 -4.34 -0.78
N TYR A 180 -12.31 -3.38 -0.18
CA TYR A 180 -13.77 -3.37 -0.24
C TYR A 180 -14.32 -3.19 -1.66
N LEU A 181 -13.66 -2.40 -2.51
CA LEU A 181 -14.02 -2.31 -3.94
C LEU A 181 -13.80 -3.65 -4.66
N LEU A 182 -12.71 -4.36 -4.40
CA LEU A 182 -12.47 -5.70 -4.95
C LEU A 182 -13.56 -6.72 -4.55
N MET A 183 -14.22 -6.47 -3.41
CA MET A 183 -15.36 -7.25 -2.91
C MET A 183 -16.73 -6.73 -3.39
N ASN A 184 -16.76 -5.76 -4.31
CA ASN A 184 -17.98 -5.06 -4.76
C ASN A 184 -18.78 -4.37 -3.63
N ASN A 185 -18.14 -4.06 -2.51
CA ASN A 185 -18.76 -3.38 -1.38
C ASN A 185 -18.42 -1.89 -1.40
N ARG A 186 -19.02 -1.17 -2.36
CA ARG A 186 -18.77 0.28 -2.54
C ARG A 186 -19.14 1.09 -1.31
N LYS A 187 -20.20 0.70 -0.57
CA LYS A 187 -20.65 1.44 0.62
C LYS A 187 -19.56 1.49 1.70
N ASP A 188 -18.98 0.33 2.04
CA ASP A 188 -17.91 0.30 3.04
C ASP A 188 -16.63 0.93 2.50
N ALA A 189 -16.32 0.77 1.20
CA ALA A 189 -15.17 1.40 0.58
C ALA A 189 -15.20 2.93 0.75
N LEU A 190 -16.35 3.57 0.48
CA LEU A 190 -16.52 5.02 0.65
C LEU A 190 -16.26 5.48 2.09
N ILE A 191 -16.70 4.72 3.09
CA ILE A 191 -16.46 5.05 4.51
C ILE A 191 -14.95 5.11 4.79
N TYR A 192 -14.18 4.15 4.26
CA TYR A 192 -12.74 4.11 4.48
C TYR A 192 -11.98 5.14 3.62
N PHE A 193 -12.44 5.44 2.41
CA PHE A 193 -11.87 6.54 1.62
C PHE A 193 -12.06 7.89 2.30
N GLU A 194 -13.23 8.17 2.89
CA GLU A 194 -13.46 9.41 3.65
C GLU A 194 -12.54 9.51 4.88
N LYS A 195 -12.22 8.38 5.54
CA LYS A 195 -11.20 8.35 6.62
C LYS A 195 -9.80 8.65 6.10
N ALA A 196 -9.41 8.08 4.97
CA ALA A 196 -8.12 8.35 4.34
C ALA A 196 -8.01 9.82 3.92
N ILE A 197 -9.05 10.38 3.32
CA ILE A 197 -9.15 11.81 2.97
C ILE A 197 -8.97 12.67 4.22
N THR A 198 -9.69 12.36 5.31
CA THR A 198 -9.59 13.10 6.58
C THR A 198 -8.17 13.08 7.13
N SER A 199 -7.47 11.94 7.05
CA SER A 199 -6.07 11.81 7.45
C SER A 199 -5.12 12.65 6.57
N HIS A 200 -5.32 12.66 5.25
CA HIS A 200 -4.51 13.49 4.36
C HIS A 200 -4.75 14.99 4.56
N VAL A 201 -6.00 15.40 4.75
CA VAL A 201 -6.35 16.81 5.00
C VAL A 201 -5.75 17.30 6.31
N SER A 202 -5.76 16.51 7.39
CA SER A 202 -5.13 16.91 8.67
C SER A 202 -3.61 17.10 8.55
N LEU A 203 -2.97 16.43 7.59
CA LEU A 203 -1.56 16.59 7.23
C LEU A 203 -1.33 17.62 6.12
N LYS A 204 -2.35 18.38 5.71
CA LYS A 204 -2.32 19.35 4.61
C LYS A 204 -1.90 18.77 3.26
N GLN A 205 -2.15 17.48 3.05
CA GLN A 205 -1.85 16.75 1.81
C GLN A 205 -3.04 16.80 0.84
N TYR A 206 -3.47 18.00 0.44
CA TYR A 206 -4.67 18.23 -0.38
C TYR A 206 -4.62 17.51 -1.73
N ILE A 207 -3.45 17.43 -2.37
CA ILE A 207 -3.30 16.68 -3.63
C ILE A 207 -3.66 15.22 -3.42
N LYS A 208 -3.09 14.54 -2.41
CA LYS A 208 -3.39 13.13 -2.12
C LYS A 208 -4.89 12.92 -1.85
N ALA A 209 -5.50 13.80 -1.05
CA ALA A 209 -6.94 13.75 -0.80
C ALA A 209 -7.76 13.93 -2.10
N SER A 210 -7.35 14.84 -2.98
CA SER A 210 -8.01 15.07 -4.27
C SER A 210 -7.93 13.85 -5.20
N LEU A 211 -6.82 13.11 -5.19
CA LEU A 211 -6.65 11.90 -6.00
C LEU A 211 -7.62 10.78 -5.58
N ILE A 212 -7.91 10.65 -4.28
CA ILE A 212 -8.92 9.71 -3.79
C ILE A 212 -10.31 10.13 -4.31
N TYR A 213 -10.64 11.42 -4.24
CA TYR A 213 -11.90 11.90 -4.83
C TYR A 213 -11.98 11.64 -6.33
N GLN A 214 -10.89 11.87 -7.07
CA GLN A 214 -10.86 11.77 -8.51
C GLN A 214 -10.97 10.31 -9.00
N PHE A 215 -10.18 9.40 -8.43
CA PHE A 215 -9.99 8.06 -8.98
C PHE A 215 -10.70 6.95 -8.20
N LYS A 216 -11.03 7.15 -6.93
CA LYS A 216 -11.64 6.12 -6.08
C LYS A 216 -13.12 6.39 -5.83
N ILE A 217 -13.47 7.65 -5.57
CA ILE A 217 -14.85 8.08 -5.34
C ILE A 217 -15.51 8.53 -6.66
N GLU A 218 -14.70 8.98 -7.63
CA GLU A 218 -15.11 9.46 -8.96
C GLU A 218 -15.96 10.74 -8.88
N SER A 219 -15.60 11.65 -7.97
CA SER A 219 -16.28 12.94 -7.78
C SER A 219 -15.40 14.10 -8.26
N PHE A 220 -15.64 14.56 -9.49
CA PHE A 220 -14.94 15.71 -10.06
C PHE A 220 -15.15 16.99 -9.24
N SER A 221 -16.39 17.26 -8.80
CA SER A 221 -16.70 18.45 -7.99
C SER A 221 -15.88 18.50 -6.70
N LYS A 222 -15.88 17.40 -5.92
CA LYS A 222 -15.09 17.31 -4.69
C LYS A 222 -13.58 17.33 -4.94
N THR A 223 -13.13 16.81 -6.09
CA THR A 223 -11.71 16.91 -6.50
C THR A 223 -11.31 18.37 -6.66
N GLN A 224 -12.09 19.15 -7.39
CA GLN A 224 -11.84 20.58 -7.62
C GLN A 224 -11.90 21.38 -6.32
N GLU A 225 -12.90 21.11 -5.47
CA GLU A 225 -13.01 21.73 -4.15
C GLU A 225 -11.76 21.46 -3.29
N MET A 226 -11.30 20.21 -3.24
CA MET A 226 -10.14 19.82 -2.44
C MET A 226 -8.85 20.50 -2.92
N LEU A 227 -8.65 20.62 -4.24
CA LEU A 227 -7.51 21.34 -4.82
C LEU A 227 -7.57 22.84 -4.52
N MET A 228 -8.76 23.45 -4.58
CA MET A 228 -8.94 24.86 -4.24
C MET A 228 -8.66 25.13 -2.75
N ASN A 229 -9.03 24.22 -1.85
CA ASN A 229 -8.68 24.34 -0.43
C ASN A 229 -7.17 24.37 -0.21
N GLY A 230 -6.40 23.57 -0.97
CA GLY A 230 -4.94 23.61 -0.93
C GLY A 230 -4.35 24.95 -1.37
N TRP A 231 -4.96 25.60 -2.37
CA TRP A 231 -4.62 26.96 -2.78
C TRP A 231 -4.94 27.99 -1.68
N ASP A 232 -6.17 27.96 -1.16
CA ASP A 232 -6.67 28.90 -0.16
C ASP A 232 -5.88 28.83 1.17
N GLU A 233 -5.49 27.63 1.60
CA GLU A 233 -4.71 27.40 2.82
C GLU A 233 -3.19 27.55 2.65
N ASN A 234 -2.73 27.90 1.45
CA ASN A 234 -1.33 27.97 1.07
C ASN A 234 -0.55 26.66 1.33
N ALA A 235 -1.20 25.52 1.13
CA ALA A 235 -0.66 24.18 1.38
C ALA A 235 -0.35 23.47 0.06
N ASP A 236 0.93 23.46 -0.32
CA ASP A 236 1.36 23.05 -1.67
C ASP A 236 0.54 23.74 -2.78
N ALA A 237 0.28 25.03 -2.55
CA ALA A 237 -0.72 25.81 -3.28
C ALA A 237 -0.48 25.83 -4.78
N GLN A 238 0.79 25.95 -5.19
CA GLN A 238 1.16 26.01 -6.60
C GLN A 238 0.78 24.72 -7.33
N ASN A 239 1.13 23.56 -6.77
CA ASN A 239 0.79 22.28 -7.37
C ASN A 239 -0.72 22.05 -7.31
N CYS A 240 -1.40 22.39 -6.21
CA CYS A 240 -2.85 22.27 -6.09
C CYS A 240 -3.59 23.06 -7.19
N LEU A 241 -3.24 24.33 -7.39
CA LEU A 241 -3.89 25.17 -8.39
C LEU A 241 -3.51 24.76 -9.83
N GLN A 242 -2.28 24.27 -10.04
CA GLN A 242 -1.91 23.68 -11.32
C GLN A 242 -2.79 22.45 -11.64
N HIS A 243 -2.94 21.51 -10.71
CA HIS A 243 -3.82 20.34 -10.89
C HIS A 243 -5.28 20.75 -11.09
N TYR A 244 -5.75 21.79 -10.39
CA TYR A 244 -7.11 22.34 -10.56
C TYR A 244 -7.34 22.75 -12.02
N PHE A 245 -6.44 23.55 -12.58
CA PHE A 245 -6.53 24.00 -13.98
C PHE A 245 -6.32 22.87 -14.98
N ASP A 246 -5.40 21.95 -14.72
CA ASP A 246 -5.10 20.82 -15.63
C ASP A 246 -6.30 19.87 -15.78
N ASN A 247 -7.20 19.83 -14.79
CA ASN A 247 -8.43 19.06 -14.83
C ASN A 247 -9.54 19.72 -15.69
N ILE A 248 -9.36 20.96 -16.15
CA ILE A 248 -10.35 21.69 -16.98
C ILE A 248 -9.96 21.57 -18.46
N VAL A 249 -10.72 20.77 -19.21
CA VAL A 249 -10.41 20.47 -20.61
C VAL A 249 -10.80 21.60 -21.57
N LYS A 250 -11.91 22.31 -21.29
CA LYS A 250 -12.43 23.34 -22.21
C LYS A 250 -11.72 24.68 -22.00
N PRO A 251 -11.07 25.26 -23.03
CA PRO A 251 -10.32 26.52 -22.90
C PRO A 251 -11.16 27.70 -22.38
N GLU A 252 -12.42 27.82 -22.82
CA GLU A 252 -13.34 28.88 -22.37
C GLU A 252 -13.66 28.79 -20.87
N THR A 253 -13.88 27.57 -20.39
CA THR A 253 -14.11 27.31 -18.95
C THR A 253 -12.84 27.59 -18.16
N LEU A 254 -11.68 27.12 -18.65
CA LEU A 254 -10.40 27.37 -18.00
C LEU A 254 -10.09 28.86 -17.91
N LEU A 255 -10.38 29.64 -18.95
CA LEU A 255 -10.17 31.09 -18.95
C LEU A 255 -11.08 31.79 -17.93
N THR A 256 -12.34 31.38 -17.82
CA THR A 256 -13.27 31.87 -16.80
C THR A 256 -12.75 31.58 -15.39
N GLU A 257 -12.27 30.37 -15.15
CA GLU A 257 -11.72 29.98 -13.84
C GLU A 257 -10.41 30.70 -13.51
N ILE A 258 -9.48 30.84 -14.48
CA ILE A 258 -8.26 31.62 -14.31
C ILE A 258 -8.60 33.05 -13.89
N GLN A 259 -9.59 33.67 -14.54
CA GLN A 259 -10.02 35.03 -14.21
C GLN A 259 -10.65 35.09 -12.81
N SER A 260 -11.53 34.14 -12.48
CA SER A 260 -12.16 34.05 -11.15
C SER A 260 -11.14 33.90 -10.03
N VAL A 261 -10.14 33.03 -10.20
CA VAL A 261 -9.07 32.82 -9.22
C VAL A 261 -8.18 34.06 -9.08
N TYR A 262 -7.85 34.72 -10.18
CA TYR A 262 -7.09 35.97 -10.16
C TYR A 262 -7.82 37.08 -9.37
N GLU A 263 -9.11 37.27 -9.65
CA GLU A 263 -9.90 38.36 -9.09
C GLU A 263 -10.30 38.12 -7.63
N ASN A 264 -10.62 36.86 -7.26
CA ASN A 264 -11.26 36.57 -5.97
C ASN A 264 -10.40 35.77 -4.99
N LYS A 265 -9.37 35.06 -5.47
CA LYS A 265 -8.59 34.09 -4.67
C LYS A 265 -7.09 34.37 -4.65
N THR A 266 -6.63 35.36 -5.40
CA THR A 266 -5.22 35.74 -5.47
C THR A 266 -4.98 36.99 -4.62
N THR A 267 -3.95 36.95 -3.79
CA THR A 267 -3.51 38.01 -2.89
C THR A 267 -2.06 38.38 -3.20
N GLU A 268 -1.57 39.50 -2.67
CA GLU A 268 -0.18 39.92 -2.90
C GLU A 268 0.86 38.84 -2.53
N ARG A 269 0.54 37.99 -1.55
CA ARG A 269 1.41 36.91 -1.07
C ARG A 269 1.56 35.74 -2.06
N ASN A 270 0.59 35.50 -2.92
CA ASN A 270 0.59 34.35 -3.85
C ASN A 270 0.54 34.77 -5.34
N LEU A 271 0.61 36.07 -5.64
CA LEU A 271 0.66 36.61 -7.01
C LEU A 271 1.79 36.02 -7.86
N GLU A 272 2.99 35.87 -7.29
CA GLU A 272 4.13 35.31 -8.02
C GLU A 272 3.90 33.83 -8.36
N SER A 273 3.41 33.04 -7.41
CA SER A 273 3.06 31.64 -7.65
C SER A 273 1.97 31.51 -8.71
N PHE A 274 0.94 32.37 -8.63
CA PHE A 274 -0.13 32.41 -9.62
C PHE A 274 0.40 32.73 -11.03
N LEU A 275 1.31 33.71 -11.16
CA LEU A 275 1.96 34.05 -12.42
C LEU A 275 2.68 32.84 -13.05
N GLN A 276 3.43 32.08 -12.24
CA GLN A 276 4.14 30.90 -12.74
C GLN A 276 3.18 29.82 -13.24
N ILE A 277 2.00 29.68 -12.62
CA ILE A 277 1.00 28.68 -13.01
C ILE A 277 0.32 29.07 -14.32
N ILE A 278 -0.17 30.31 -14.44
CA ILE A 278 -0.85 30.76 -15.67
C ILE A 278 0.12 30.80 -16.86
N LYS A 279 1.41 30.99 -16.61
CA LYS A 279 2.47 30.85 -17.62
C LYS A 279 2.56 29.44 -18.21
N LEU A 280 2.32 28.39 -17.41
CA LEU A 280 2.22 27.02 -17.90
C LEU A 280 0.97 26.83 -18.78
N GLN A 281 -0.16 27.46 -18.40
CA GLN A 281 -1.40 27.38 -19.16
C GLN A 281 -1.34 28.17 -20.47
N TYR A 282 -0.59 29.28 -20.53
CA TYR A 282 -0.38 30.13 -21.72
C TYR A 282 0.07 29.33 -22.96
N LYS A 283 0.92 28.30 -22.76
CA LYS A 283 1.45 27.49 -23.87
C LYS A 283 0.48 26.45 -24.41
N LYS A 284 -0.61 26.15 -23.69
CA LYS A 284 -1.46 25.00 -24.01
C LYS A 284 -2.46 25.27 -25.11
N ASP A 285 -2.93 26.51 -25.24
CA ASP A 285 -3.98 26.87 -26.19
C ASP A 285 -3.89 28.35 -26.58
N GLU A 286 -4.02 28.66 -27.88
CA GLU A 286 -3.99 30.02 -28.41
C GLU A 286 -5.12 30.89 -27.86
N ALA A 287 -6.30 30.31 -27.60
CA ALA A 287 -7.45 31.02 -27.04
C ALA A 287 -7.17 31.60 -25.65
N LEU A 288 -6.22 31.01 -24.91
CA LEU A 288 -5.82 31.49 -23.58
C LEU A 288 -4.82 32.65 -23.65
N GLN A 289 -4.05 32.74 -24.74
CA GLN A 289 -2.85 33.58 -24.78
C GLN A 289 -3.13 35.06 -24.52
N GLN A 290 -4.13 35.63 -25.19
CA GLN A 290 -4.42 37.05 -25.06
C GLN A 290 -4.79 37.43 -23.62
N LYS A 291 -5.71 36.70 -23.01
CA LYS A 291 -6.20 37.01 -21.65
C LYS A 291 -5.15 36.71 -20.59
N VAL A 292 -4.46 35.58 -20.68
CA VAL A 292 -3.37 35.21 -19.75
C VAL A 292 -2.23 36.22 -19.84
N LYS A 293 -1.90 36.71 -21.03
CA LYS A 293 -0.90 37.77 -21.23
C LYS A 293 -1.31 39.07 -20.52
N THR A 294 -2.56 39.50 -20.67
CA THR A 294 -3.08 40.69 -19.98
C THR A 294 -2.99 40.54 -18.45
N ILE A 295 -3.48 39.43 -17.90
CA ILE A 295 -3.41 39.17 -16.45
C ILE A 295 -1.94 39.16 -15.98
N SER A 296 -1.05 38.52 -16.75
CA SER A 296 0.37 38.45 -16.44
C SER A 296 1.03 39.84 -16.40
N TYR A 297 0.64 40.74 -17.31
CA TYR A 297 1.13 42.13 -17.33
C TYR A 297 0.68 42.90 -16.09
N GLU A 298 -0.58 42.74 -15.68
CA GLU A 298 -1.09 43.38 -14.46
C GLU A 298 -0.35 42.90 -13.22
N ILE A 299 -0.11 41.58 -13.11
CA ILE A 299 0.66 41.01 -12.00
C ILE A 299 2.09 41.55 -11.99
N ILE A 300 2.77 41.55 -13.14
CA ILE A 300 4.13 42.05 -13.27
C ILE A 300 4.17 43.53 -12.89
N ALA A 301 3.25 44.35 -13.38
CA ALA A 301 3.19 45.77 -13.04
C ALA A 301 2.99 46.02 -11.53
N LYS A 302 2.19 45.19 -10.84
CA LYS A 302 2.01 45.25 -9.38
C LYS A 302 3.29 44.85 -8.61
N LEU A 303 4.04 43.87 -9.11
CA LEU A 303 5.22 43.33 -8.42
C LEU A 303 6.54 44.04 -8.76
N ILE A 304 6.61 44.77 -9.89
CA ILE A 304 7.88 45.25 -10.46
C ILE A 304 8.65 46.24 -9.57
N ASP A 305 7.95 47.04 -8.75
CA ASP A 305 8.62 47.99 -7.86
C ASP A 305 9.25 47.33 -6.64
N GLN A 306 8.61 46.26 -6.13
CA GLN A 306 9.12 45.48 -5.00
C GLN A 306 10.17 44.44 -5.44
N LYS A 307 9.96 43.84 -6.62
CA LYS A 307 10.83 42.79 -7.19
C LYS A 307 11.15 43.10 -8.66
N PRO A 308 12.09 44.01 -8.95
CA PRO A 308 12.42 44.42 -10.32
C PRO A 308 12.80 43.28 -11.26
N GLU A 309 13.34 42.17 -10.73
CA GLU A 309 13.72 40.99 -11.54
C GLU A 309 12.52 40.32 -12.24
N ILE A 310 11.30 40.49 -11.73
CA ILE A 310 10.06 39.92 -12.29
C ILE A 310 9.75 40.42 -13.70
N CYS A 311 10.30 41.59 -14.09
CA CYS A 311 10.13 42.10 -15.46
C CYS A 311 10.71 41.17 -16.53
N SER A 312 11.63 40.28 -16.16
CA SER A 312 12.19 39.27 -17.06
C SER A 312 11.11 38.30 -17.57
N GLU A 313 10.04 38.11 -16.80
CA GLU A 313 8.90 37.27 -17.20
C GLU A 313 8.14 37.85 -18.41
N LEU A 314 8.20 39.16 -18.65
CA LEU A 314 7.58 39.77 -19.84
C LEU A 314 8.15 39.22 -21.14
N ALA A 315 9.43 38.83 -21.16
CA ALA A 315 10.05 38.27 -22.36
C ALA A 315 9.36 36.97 -22.80
N PHE A 316 8.87 36.17 -21.85
CA PHE A 316 8.19 34.91 -22.15
C PHE A 316 6.90 35.09 -22.96
N PHE A 317 6.14 36.14 -22.68
CA PHE A 317 4.87 36.45 -23.37
C PHE A 317 5.05 37.27 -24.65
N ASN A 318 6.29 37.60 -25.02
CA ASN A 318 6.65 38.50 -26.12
C ASN A 318 7.85 37.99 -26.92
N GLN A 319 7.87 36.69 -27.22
CA GLN A 319 9.04 36.05 -27.84
C GLN A 319 9.42 36.69 -29.19
N ASP A 320 8.44 37.22 -29.93
CA ASP A 320 8.67 37.85 -31.23
C ASP A 320 9.00 39.36 -31.15
N ASN A 321 8.98 39.98 -29.97
CA ASN A 321 9.15 41.42 -29.80
C ASN A 321 10.54 41.78 -29.22
N VAL A 322 11.50 41.98 -30.12
CA VAL A 322 12.88 42.38 -29.79
C VAL A 322 12.96 43.70 -29.01
N SER A 323 12.02 44.62 -29.23
CA SER A 323 12.00 45.92 -28.54
C SER A 323 11.72 45.75 -27.04
N ILE A 324 10.79 44.86 -26.67
CA ILE A 324 10.46 44.57 -25.27
C ILE A 324 11.68 44.01 -24.54
N THR A 325 12.47 43.15 -25.17
CA THR A 325 13.72 42.64 -24.56
C THR A 325 14.71 43.76 -24.25
N LYS A 326 14.86 44.74 -25.16
CA LYS A 326 15.73 45.91 -24.93
C LYS A 326 15.23 46.77 -23.77
N ASP A 327 13.92 46.97 -23.67
CA ASP A 327 13.30 47.77 -22.61
C ASP A 327 13.44 47.10 -21.24
N ILE A 328 13.27 45.77 -21.16
CA ILE A 328 13.52 44.97 -19.94
C ILE A 328 14.96 45.16 -19.47
N LEU A 329 15.95 45.04 -20.38
CA LEU A 329 17.36 45.23 -20.05
C LEU A 329 17.64 46.65 -19.54
N LYS A 330 17.11 47.67 -20.22
CA LYS A 330 17.27 49.08 -19.84
C LYS A 330 16.67 49.36 -18.45
N PHE A 331 15.48 48.83 -18.18
CA PHE A 331 14.81 48.96 -16.89
C PHE A 331 15.64 48.35 -15.76
N LYS A 332 16.12 47.11 -15.94
CA LYS A 332 16.96 46.42 -14.95
C LYS A 332 18.27 47.16 -14.67
N LEU A 333 18.93 47.66 -15.71
CA LEU A 333 20.17 48.45 -15.56
C LEU A 333 19.93 49.74 -14.77
N ASN A 334 18.80 50.41 -15.00
CA ASN A 334 18.47 51.65 -14.29
C ASN A 334 18.12 51.41 -12.81
N LYS A 335 17.42 50.32 -12.49
CA LYS A 335 17.10 49.98 -11.09
C LYS A 335 18.33 49.48 -10.30
N LYS A 336 19.31 48.83 -10.93
CA LYS A 336 20.59 48.43 -10.28
C LYS A 336 21.55 49.60 -9.98
N ARG A 337 21.34 50.75 -10.63
CA ARG A 337 22.15 51.97 -10.46
C ARG A 337 21.61 52.91 -9.38
N LYS A 338 20.38 52.70 -8.94
CA LYS A 338 19.78 53.34 -7.76
C LYS A 338 19.97 52.42 -6.57
#